data_AF-A0AAU7TEI6-F1
#
_entry.id   AF-A0AAU7TEI6-F1
#
_cell.length_a   1.000
_cell.length_b   1.000
_cell.length_c   1.000
_cell.angle_alpha   90.00
_cell.angle_beta   90.00
_cell.angle_gamma   90.00
#
_symmetry.space_group_name_H-M   'P 1'
#
loop_
_entity.id
_entity.type
_entity.pdbx_description
1 polymer ?
#
loop_
_entity_poly.entity_id
_entity_poly.type
_entity_poly.pdbx_seq_one_letter_code
_entity_poly.pdbx_strand_id
1 'polypeptide(L)'
;MSLAVHYGATSVNPVRGIETIEAEAKNPPRALTGEEVTLLRRHLAGDGYAVRTDLPDLVTFMLGTGVRIGESLAVLWSQVDLEAGTAEITHTIARIKGEGLIRKRTPRAVPAAASAAGPPW
;
A
#
# COMPACT_ATOMS: atom_id res chain seq x y z
N MET A 1 13.36 22.12 -13.07
CA MET A 1 14.40 23.00 -13.67
C MET A 1 15.37 22.29 -14.60
N SER A 2 15.63 20.98 -14.44
CA SER A 2 16.51 20.24 -15.37
C SER A 2 16.06 20.31 -16.84
N LEU A 3 14.75 20.36 -17.09
CA LEU A 3 14.16 20.50 -18.42
C LEU A 3 14.56 21.83 -19.11
N ALA A 4 14.58 22.94 -18.37
CA ALA A 4 14.94 24.25 -18.91
C ALA A 4 16.44 24.33 -19.28
N VAL A 5 17.31 23.66 -18.50
CA VAL A 5 18.73 23.51 -18.85
C VAL A 5 18.90 22.67 -20.11
N HIS A 6 18.14 21.57 -20.21
CA HIS A 6 18.22 20.67 -21.36
C HIS A 6 17.84 21.36 -22.68
N TYR A 7 16.84 22.24 -22.66
CA TYR A 7 16.43 23.03 -23.82
C TYR A 7 17.17 24.37 -23.94
N GLY A 8 18.20 24.63 -23.14
CA GLY A 8 19.02 25.85 -23.22
C GLY A 8 18.30 27.14 -22.77
N ALA A 9 17.10 27.05 -22.20
CA ALA A 9 16.35 28.18 -21.67
C ALA A 9 17.01 28.78 -20.41
N THR A 10 17.89 28.02 -19.75
CA THR A 10 18.79 28.53 -18.70
C THR A 10 20.10 27.76 -18.76
N SER A 11 21.20 28.39 -18.35
CA SER A 11 22.53 27.78 -18.39
C SER A 11 22.79 26.83 -17.22
N VAL A 12 22.09 27.00 -16.10
CA VAL A 12 22.32 26.21 -14.87
C VAL A 12 21.00 25.86 -14.17
N ASN A 13 20.96 24.73 -13.45
CA ASN A 13 19.87 24.42 -12.53
C ASN A 13 20.28 24.87 -11.11
N PRO A 14 19.77 26.00 -10.59
CA PRO A 14 20.17 26.50 -9.27
C PRO A 14 19.78 25.55 -8.12
N VAL A 15 18.79 24.66 -8.34
CA VAL A 15 18.37 23.66 -7.34
C VAL A 15 19.40 22.53 -7.19
N ARG A 16 20.40 22.42 -8.08
CA ARG A 16 21.38 21.33 -8.03
C ARG A 16 22.44 21.52 -6.95
N GLY A 17 22.64 22.74 -6.47
CA GLY A 17 23.66 23.09 -5.47
C GLY A 17 23.08 23.45 -4.10
N ILE A 18 21.77 23.29 -3.90
CA ILE A 18 21.13 23.51 -2.60
C ILE A 18 21.01 22.19 -1.86
N GLU A 19 21.35 22.20 -0.58
CA GLU A 19 21.08 21.07 0.31
C GLU A 19 19.60 21.01 0.69
N THR A 20 19.14 19.81 1.02
CA THR A 20 17.78 19.64 1.54
C THR A 20 17.73 20.24 2.94
N ILE A 21 16.70 21.05 3.22
CA ILE A 21 16.45 21.51 4.58
C ILE A 21 16.02 20.29 5.40
N GLU A 22 16.89 19.84 6.31
CA GLU A 22 16.54 18.79 7.24
C GLU A 22 15.50 19.30 8.22
N ALA A 23 14.33 18.67 8.19
CA ALA A 23 13.27 18.89 9.14
C ALA A 23 12.93 17.55 9.78
N GLU A 24 12.89 17.52 11.12
CA GLU A 24 12.40 16.34 11.82
C GLU A 24 10.95 16.08 11.43
N ALA A 25 10.65 14.83 11.08
CA ALA A 25 9.29 14.42 10.80
C ALA A 25 8.46 14.59 12.08
N LYS A 26 7.44 15.46 12.04
CA LYS A 26 6.56 15.71 13.19
C LYS A 26 5.91 14.43 13.75
N ASN A 27 5.70 13.42 12.91
CA ASN A 27 5.13 12.12 13.28
C ASN A 27 5.87 11.01 12.52
N PRO A 28 6.95 10.45 13.09
CA PRO A 28 7.62 9.31 12.46
C PRO A 28 6.70 8.08 12.46
N PRO A 29 6.72 7.25 11.42
CA PRO A 29 5.93 6.03 11.39
C PRO A 29 6.41 5.07 12.48
N ARG A 30 5.49 4.58 13.30
CA ARG A 30 5.73 3.56 14.33
C ARG A 30 5.06 2.25 13.91
N ALA A 31 5.80 1.15 13.98
CA ALA A 31 5.24 -0.18 13.76
C ALA A 31 4.36 -0.61 14.95
N LEU A 32 3.30 -1.36 14.66
CA LEU A 32 2.50 -2.02 15.69
C LEU A 32 3.32 -3.13 16.35
N THR A 33 3.18 -3.29 17.66
CA THR A 33 3.69 -4.46 18.38
C THR A 33 2.82 -5.69 18.10
N GLY A 34 3.33 -6.89 18.37
CA GLY A 34 2.54 -8.12 18.21
C GLY A 34 1.27 -8.15 19.09
N GLU A 35 1.36 -7.55 20.28
CA GLU A 35 0.21 -7.41 21.19
C GLU A 35 -0.83 -6.44 20.63
N GLU A 36 -0.39 -5.31 20.06
CA GLU A 36 -1.27 -4.34 19.40
C GLU A 36 -1.94 -4.96 18.16
N VAL A 37 -1.24 -5.77 17.37
CA VAL A 37 -1.83 -6.52 16.25
C VAL A 37 -2.89 -7.51 16.74
N THR A 38 -2.61 -8.22 17.83
CA THR A 38 -3.56 -9.17 18.43
C THR A 38 -4.80 -8.44 18.95
N LEU A 39 -4.62 -7.28 19.58
CA LEU A 39 -5.70 -6.43 20.05
C LEU A 39 -6.55 -5.91 18.88
N LEU A 40 -5.91 -5.41 17.82
CA LEU A 40 -6.57 -4.94 16.60
C LEU A 40 -7.44 -6.04 15.98
N ARG A 41 -6.89 -7.25 15.80
CA ARG A 41 -7.64 -8.39 15.24
C ARG A 41 -8.86 -8.74 16.08
N ARG A 42 -8.74 -8.75 17.41
CA ARG A 42 -9.87 -9.00 18.33
C ARG A 42 -10.95 -7.94 18.21
N HIS A 43 -10.59 -6.66 18.15
CA HIS A 43 -11.57 -5.58 17.98
C HIS A 43 -12.32 -5.68 16.66
N LEU A 44 -11.60 -5.94 15.56
CA LEU A 44 -12.21 -6.09 14.24
C LEU A 44 -13.16 -7.29 14.17
N ALA A 45 -12.78 -8.42 14.78
CA ALA A 45 -13.64 -9.60 14.84
C ALA A 45 -14.87 -9.42 15.75
N GLY A 46 -14.79 -8.54 16.76
CA GLY A 46 -15.89 -8.25 17.67
C GLY A 46 -16.86 -7.16 17.18
N ASP A 47 -16.50 -6.40 16.14
CA ASP A 47 -17.33 -5.34 15.59
C ASP A 47 -18.17 -5.85 14.41
N GLY A 48 -19.49 -5.84 14.59
CA GLY A 48 -20.41 -6.36 13.59
C GLY A 48 -20.40 -5.59 12.27
N TYR A 49 -20.04 -4.29 12.25
CA TYR A 49 -19.91 -3.54 11.01
C TYR A 49 -18.63 -3.92 10.27
N ALA A 50 -17.51 -4.01 10.97
CA ALA A 50 -16.22 -4.41 10.41
C ALA A 50 -16.29 -5.78 9.73
N VAL A 51 -16.92 -6.75 10.40
CA VAL A 51 -17.13 -8.10 9.85
C VAL A 51 -17.99 -8.05 8.59
N ARG A 52 -19.09 -7.29 8.58
CA ARG A 52 -19.96 -7.16 7.39
C ARG A 52 -19.29 -6.50 6.19
N THR A 53 -18.19 -5.79 6.40
CA THR A 53 -17.43 -5.10 5.34
C THR A 53 -16.09 -5.77 5.03
N ASP A 54 -15.89 -7.01 5.48
CA ASP A 54 -14.66 -7.81 5.26
C ASP A 54 -13.37 -7.12 5.75
N LEU A 55 -13.50 -6.19 6.71
CA LEU A 55 -12.37 -5.44 7.23
C LEU A 55 -11.34 -6.31 7.97
N PRO A 56 -11.74 -7.35 8.77
CA PRO A 56 -10.79 -8.27 9.37
C PRO A 56 -9.88 -8.96 8.35
N ASP A 57 -10.44 -9.38 7.22
CA ASP A 57 -9.71 -10.10 6.18
C ASP A 57 -8.79 -9.16 5.40
N LEU A 58 -9.28 -7.97 5.03
CA LEU A 58 -8.46 -6.94 4.40
C LEU A 58 -7.25 -6.55 5.27
N VAL A 59 -7.46 -6.31 6.57
CA VAL A 59 -6.38 -5.96 7.50
C VAL A 59 -5.42 -7.14 7.68
N THR A 60 -5.92 -8.37 7.73
CA THR A 60 -5.09 -9.58 7.79
C THR A 60 -4.21 -9.71 6.56
N PHE A 61 -4.77 -9.51 5.37
CA PHE A 61 -4.04 -9.53 4.10
C PHE A 61 -2.95 -8.45 4.07
N MET A 62 -3.26 -7.22 4.48
CA MET A 62 -2.29 -6.13 4.55
C MET A 62 -1.16 -6.41 5.54
N LEU A 63 -1.46 -6.95 6.73
CA LEU A 63 -0.45 -7.33 7.72
C LEU A 63 0.42 -8.49 7.24
N GLY A 64 -0.15 -9.45 6.53
CA GLY A 64 0.53 -10.66 6.06
C GLY A 64 1.42 -10.44 4.82
N THR A 65 1.13 -9.41 4.02
CA THR A 65 1.81 -9.14 2.74
C THR A 65 2.61 -7.82 2.73
N GLY A 66 2.25 -6.87 3.59
CA GLY A 66 2.86 -5.53 3.62
C GLY A 66 2.48 -4.61 2.45
N VAL A 67 1.50 -5.00 1.62
CA VAL A 67 1.07 -4.20 0.47
C VAL A 67 0.24 -2.99 0.89
N ARG A 68 0.23 -1.94 0.06
CA ARG A 68 -0.56 -0.73 0.34
C ARG A 68 -2.05 -1.03 0.24
N ILE A 69 -2.88 -0.23 0.93
CA ILE A 69 -4.34 -0.38 0.89
C ILE A 69 -4.88 -0.37 -0.56
N GLY A 70 -4.39 0.55 -1.40
CA GLY A 70 -4.83 0.63 -2.80
C GLY A 70 -4.46 -0.62 -3.61
N GLU A 71 -3.31 -1.22 -3.33
CA GLU A 71 -2.87 -2.48 -3.96
C GLU A 71 -3.70 -3.66 -3.46
N SER A 72 -3.98 -3.72 -2.16
CA SER A 72 -4.83 -4.74 -1.53
C SER A 72 -6.24 -4.75 -2.12
N LEU A 73 -6.82 -3.57 -2.32
CA LEU A 73 -8.15 -3.41 -2.91
C LEU A 73 -8.19 -3.66 -4.43
N ALA A 74 -7.03 -3.78 -5.08
CA ALA A 74 -6.94 -3.97 -6.53
C ALA A 74 -6.68 -5.43 -6.96
N VAL A 75 -6.49 -6.33 -6.00
CA VAL A 75 -6.27 -7.76 -6.25
C VAL A 75 -7.54 -8.39 -6.84
N LEU A 76 -7.37 -9.17 -7.91
CA LEU A 76 -8.44 -9.96 -8.51
C LEU A 76 -8.17 -11.45 -8.26
N TRP A 77 -9.22 -12.26 -8.30
CA TRP A 77 -9.13 -13.72 -8.13
C TRP A 77 -8.15 -14.39 -9.10
N SER A 78 -8.05 -13.90 -10.34
CA SER A 78 -7.11 -14.42 -11.33
C SER A 78 -5.63 -14.18 -10.98
N GLN A 79 -5.35 -13.42 -9.93
CA GLN A 79 -4.01 -13.06 -9.48
C GLN A 79 -3.63 -13.77 -8.18
N VAL A 80 -4.51 -14.60 -7.64
CA VAL A 80 -4.29 -15.33 -6.39
C VAL A 80 -4.05 -16.79 -6.72
N ASP A 81 -2.92 -17.30 -6.27
CA ASP A 81 -2.60 -18.72 -6.27
C ASP A 81 -2.68 -19.22 -4.82
N LEU A 82 -3.78 -19.88 -4.49
CA LEU A 82 -4.04 -20.40 -3.16
C LEU A 82 -3.18 -21.63 -2.83
N GLU A 83 -2.75 -22.40 -3.84
CA GLU A 83 -1.88 -23.56 -3.65
C GLU A 83 -0.45 -23.10 -3.31
N ALA A 84 0.04 -22.10 -4.02
CA ALA A 84 1.34 -21.50 -3.75
C ALA A 84 1.32 -20.51 -2.57
N GLY A 85 0.14 -20.08 -2.11
CA GLY A 85 0.00 -19.06 -1.06
C GLY A 85 0.50 -17.68 -1.51
N THR A 86 0.32 -17.33 -2.78
CA THR A 86 0.84 -16.09 -3.37
C THR A 86 -0.24 -15.25 -4.02
N ALA A 87 -0.02 -13.93 -4.07
CA ALA A 87 -0.83 -13.00 -4.82
C ALA A 87 0.06 -12.10 -5.69
N GLU A 88 -0.30 -11.95 -6.97
CA GLU A 88 0.42 -11.06 -7.89
C GLU A 88 -0.13 -9.62 -7.79
N ILE A 89 0.70 -8.70 -7.33
CA ILE A 89 0.30 -7.29 -7.17
C ILE A 89 0.69 -6.51 -8.43
N THR A 90 -0.31 -6.22 -9.26
CA THR A 90 -0.11 -5.55 -10.57
C THR A 90 -0.84 -4.22 -10.71
N HIS A 91 -1.77 -3.92 -9.80
CA HIS A 91 -2.62 -2.75 -9.86
C HIS A 91 -2.81 -2.11 -8.49
N THR A 92 -3.30 -0.88 -8.49
CA THR A 92 -3.70 -0.13 -7.31
C THR A 92 -5.01 0.60 -7.58
N ILE A 93 -5.90 0.65 -6.59
CA ILE A 93 -7.07 1.50 -6.60
C ILE A 93 -6.65 2.91 -6.20
N ALA A 94 -6.89 3.87 -7.09
CA ALA A 94 -6.65 5.29 -6.84
C ALA A 94 -7.97 6.06 -6.95
N ARG A 95 -8.17 7.04 -6.07
CA ARG A 95 -9.27 8.00 -6.20
C ARG A 95 -8.80 9.20 -6.98
N ILE A 96 -9.45 9.49 -8.11
CA ILE A 96 -9.24 10.72 -8.88
C ILE A 96 -10.44 11.65 -8.68
N LYS A 97 -10.15 12.91 -8.36
CA LYS A 97 -11.16 13.96 -8.26
C LYS A 97 -11.85 14.12 -9.62
N GLY A 98 -13.17 13.93 -9.64
CA GLY A 98 -14.00 14.03 -10.85
C GLY A 98 -14.20 12.72 -11.61
N GLU A 99 -13.39 11.68 -11.38
CA GLU A 99 -13.52 10.39 -12.07
C GLU A 99 -13.92 9.24 -11.13
N GLY A 100 -13.74 9.41 -9.81
CA GLY A 100 -14.07 8.40 -8.82
C GLY A 100 -12.92 7.43 -8.53
N LEU A 101 -13.23 6.16 -8.27
CA LEU A 101 -12.25 5.12 -8.00
C LEU A 101 -11.86 4.43 -9.30
N ILE A 102 -10.56 4.32 -9.56
CA ILE A 102 -10.04 3.69 -10.76
C ILE A 102 -8.96 2.68 -10.41
N ARG A 103 -8.91 1.57 -11.16
CA ARG A 103 -7.88 0.55 -11.03
C ARG A 103 -6.75 0.83 -12.03
N LYS A 104 -5.60 1.27 -11.53
CA LYS A 104 -4.43 1.63 -12.34
C LYS A 104 -3.33 0.59 -12.21
N ARG A 105 -2.59 0.32 -13.28
CA ARG A 105 -1.42 -0.55 -13.24
C ARG A 105 -0.32 0.06 -12.38
N THR A 106 0.33 -0.73 -11.52
CA THR A 106 1.53 -0.29 -10.82
C THR A 106 2.73 -0.33 -11.76
N PRO A 107 3.72 0.57 -11.62
CA PRO A 107 4.94 0.56 -12.44
C PRO A 107 5.80 -0.70 -12.26
N ARG A 108 5.60 -1.44 -11.15
CA ARG A 108 6.34 -2.67 -10.82
C ARG A 108 5.35 -3.71 -10.32
N ALA A 109 5.25 -4.83 -11.05
CA ALA A 109 4.57 -6.02 -10.56
C ALA A 109 5.48 -6.70 -9.53
N VAL A 110 4.93 -7.02 -8.36
CA VAL A 110 5.68 -7.71 -7.30
C VAL A 110 4.83 -8.87 -6.80
N PRO A 111 5.36 -10.10 -6.76
CA PRO A 111 4.69 -11.19 -6.08
C PRO A 111 4.70 -10.91 -4.58
N ALA A 112 3.52 -10.88 -3.97
CA ALA A 112 3.36 -10.81 -2.53
C ALA A 112 3.09 -12.23 -2.00
N ALA A 113 3.98 -12.73 -1.14
CA ALA A 113 3.72 -13.94 -0.38
C ALA A 113 2.83 -13.56 0.81
N ALA A 114 1.73 -14.27 1.00
CA ALA A 114 0.97 -14.16 2.24
C ALA A 114 1.63 -15.07 3.28
N SER A 115 2.05 -14.52 4.43
CA SER A 115 2.48 -15.36 5.55
C SER A 115 1.29 -16.17 6.05
N ALA A 116 1.36 -17.49 5.91
CA ALA A 116 0.30 -18.43 6.24
C ALA A 116 0.04 -18.49 7.76
N ALA A 117 -0.83 -17.60 8.22
CA ALA A 117 -1.70 -17.81 9.37
C ALA A 117 -3.10 -17.33 8.96
N GLY A 118 -3.66 -17.98 7.93
CA GLY A 118 -5.05 -17.82 7.56
C GLY A 118 -5.95 -18.48 8.63
N PRO A 119 -7.18 -18.01 8.82
CA PRO A 119 -8.15 -18.74 9.62
C PRO A 119 -8.42 -20.14 9.01
N PRO A 120 -8.92 -21.11 9.80
CA PRO A 120 -9.22 -22.46 9.31
C PRO A 120 -10.54 -22.45 8.54
N TRP A 121 -10.56 -21.83 7.37
CA TRP A 121 -11.62 -21.98 6.36
C TRP A 121 -11.08 -21.60 4.99
#